data_AF-A0A0A2KA03-F1
#
_entry.id   AF-A0A0A2KA03-F1
#
_cell.length_a   1.000
_cell.length_b   1.000
_cell.length_c   1.000
_cell.angle_alpha   90.00
_cell.angle_beta   90.00
_cell.angle_gamma   90.00
#
_symmetry.space_group_name_H-M   'P 1'
#
loop_
_entity.id
_entity.type
_entity.pdbx_description
1 polymer ?
#
loop_
_entity_poly.entity_id
_entity_poly.type
_entity_poly.pdbx_seq_one_letter_code
_entity_poly.pdbx_strand_id
1 'polypeptide(L)'
;MSSLAPRNILQGAHWNYRILDRVKGDNTHISNVFKAEVIPRENPHNASKPPRWAFMKGVLPEDPTAMLNLERELHAYRLPGVASTQCFRKMYDVIDNNTIALEWLDTTLAELKYHPNDIGTRPLIVSVLRAALSSCAVLEDSKYVNTDYKPANILLSGIGSDCITAKVGDLGLVVPVDHLYNAQPYAMRAPEVFLGQACTEPSQVWAVAAMLLCWIKPGVLGMWGSYHPLINVPWSMAKVKRLFPDWNIPTPDEVDGDCLKAAVKSAKTLGESTPELQAILPFDEETKTMEIPDQLRDLLRSMLIPDPVERPSALSVLASRELQAFENIMGASFNV
;
A
#
# COMPACT_ATOMS: atom_id res chain seq x y z
N MET A 1 -32.48 -1.72 -6.72
CA MET A 1 -31.04 -2.03 -6.71
C MET A 1 -30.45 -1.60 -8.02
N SER A 2 -29.42 -0.77 -7.98
CA SER A 2 -28.72 -0.23 -9.15
C SER A 2 -27.85 -1.34 -9.74
N SER A 3 -28.13 -1.80 -10.96
CA SER A 3 -27.36 -2.89 -11.57
C SER A 3 -26.04 -2.33 -12.13
N LEU A 4 -24.91 -2.86 -11.66
CA LEU A 4 -23.56 -2.59 -12.19
C LEU A 4 -23.29 -3.30 -13.54
N ALA A 5 -24.32 -3.71 -14.27
CA ALA A 5 -24.13 -4.29 -15.60
C ALA A 5 -23.61 -3.24 -16.61
N PRO A 6 -22.76 -3.65 -17.56
CA PRO A 6 -22.28 -2.77 -18.63
C PRO A 6 -23.42 -2.03 -19.34
N ARG A 7 -23.18 -0.77 -19.71
CA ARG A 7 -24.09 0.19 -20.36
C ARG A 7 -25.19 0.77 -19.47
N ASN A 8 -25.38 0.28 -18.25
CA ASN A 8 -26.30 0.92 -17.31
C ASN A 8 -25.78 2.30 -16.90
N ILE A 9 -26.71 3.22 -16.64
CA ILE A 9 -26.41 4.56 -16.14
C ILE A 9 -26.82 4.63 -14.67
N LEU A 10 -25.87 4.96 -13.82
CA LEU A 10 -26.08 5.23 -12.40
C LEU A 10 -26.16 6.74 -12.16
N GLN A 11 -27.03 7.15 -11.25
CA GLN A 11 -27.22 8.55 -10.89
C GLN A 11 -26.48 8.82 -9.57
N GLY A 12 -25.45 9.67 -9.61
CA GLY A 12 -24.80 10.20 -8.40
C GLY A 12 -25.38 11.54 -7.97
N ALA A 13 -24.77 12.18 -6.98
CA ALA A 13 -25.15 13.54 -6.59
C ALA A 13 -24.61 14.56 -7.60
N HIS A 14 -23.34 14.43 -7.99
CA HIS A 14 -22.66 15.36 -8.89
C HIS A 14 -22.86 15.01 -10.36
N TRP A 15 -22.68 13.74 -10.73
CA TRP A 15 -22.71 13.29 -12.13
C TRP A 15 -23.54 12.02 -12.33
N ASN A 16 -23.80 11.70 -13.60
CA ASN A 16 -24.30 10.38 -13.98
C ASN A 16 -23.13 9.52 -14.47
N TYR A 17 -23.21 8.21 -14.32
CA TYR A 17 -22.09 7.29 -14.59
C TYR A 17 -22.55 6.14 -15.48
N ARG A 18 -22.05 6.07 -16.71
CA ARG A 18 -22.31 4.96 -17.62
C ARG A 18 -21.25 3.88 -17.43
N ILE A 19 -21.66 2.72 -16.95
CA ILE A 19 -20.77 1.56 -16.73
C ILE A 19 -20.22 1.09 -18.09
N LEU A 20 -18.91 0.93 -18.18
CA LEU A 20 -18.23 0.44 -19.37
C LEU A 20 -17.75 -0.99 -19.14
N ASP A 21 -16.52 -1.13 -18.64
CA ASP A 21 -15.81 -2.39 -18.55
C ASP A 21 -15.52 -2.75 -17.09
N ARG A 22 -15.52 -4.05 -16.80
CA ARG A 22 -15.05 -4.55 -15.51
C ARG A 22 -13.55 -4.34 -15.41
N VAL A 23 -13.09 -3.76 -14.30
CA VAL A 23 -11.66 -3.65 -14.01
C VAL A 23 -11.18 -4.99 -13.49
N LYS A 24 -10.11 -5.52 -14.09
CA LYS A 24 -9.45 -6.73 -13.57
C LYS A 24 -8.61 -6.33 -12.37
N GLY A 25 -8.94 -6.84 -11.19
CA GLY A 25 -8.10 -6.68 -9.99
C GLY A 25 -7.03 -7.76 -9.90
N ASP A 26 -6.31 -7.78 -8.79
CA ASP A 26 -5.31 -8.79 -8.43
C ASP A 26 -5.92 -10.13 -7.93
N ASN A 27 -7.24 -10.32 -8.13
CA ASN A 27 -8.08 -11.40 -7.61
C ASN A 27 -8.16 -11.49 -6.08
N THR A 28 -7.65 -10.49 -5.34
CA THR A 28 -7.81 -10.40 -3.88
C THR A 28 -8.99 -9.52 -3.47
N HIS A 29 -9.47 -8.66 -4.37
CA HIS A 29 -10.63 -7.81 -4.13
C HIS A 29 -11.95 -8.59 -4.27
N ILE A 30 -12.74 -8.56 -3.21
CA ILE A 30 -14.12 -9.10 -3.13
C ILE A 30 -15.17 -8.16 -3.76
N SER A 31 -14.81 -6.91 -4.03
CA SER A 31 -15.71 -5.91 -4.62
C SER A 31 -15.82 -6.04 -6.15
N ASN A 32 -17.00 -5.72 -6.68
CA ASN A 32 -17.20 -5.56 -8.10
C ASN A 32 -16.76 -4.15 -8.52
N VAL A 33 -15.76 -4.09 -9.41
CA VAL A 33 -15.15 -2.83 -9.82
C VAL A 33 -15.25 -2.62 -11.33
N PHE A 34 -15.59 -1.39 -11.73
CA PHE A 34 -15.82 -1.04 -13.13
C PHE A 34 -15.25 0.33 -13.48
N LYS A 35 -14.84 0.48 -14.73
CA LYS A 35 -14.65 1.79 -15.34
C LYS A 35 -16.00 2.34 -15.77
N ALA A 36 -16.24 3.63 -15.53
CA ALA A 36 -17.42 4.32 -16.01
C ALA A 36 -17.06 5.63 -16.73
N GLU A 37 -17.88 5.97 -17.72
CA GLU A 37 -17.90 7.30 -18.34
C GLU A 37 -18.74 8.24 -17.47
N VAL A 38 -18.18 9.42 -17.17
CA VAL A 38 -18.87 10.46 -16.40
C VAL A 38 -19.67 11.33 -17.37
N ILE A 39 -20.97 11.41 -17.13
CA ILE A 39 -21.93 12.16 -17.95
C ILE A 39 -22.36 13.41 -17.16
N PRO A 40 -22.08 14.62 -17.68
CA PRO A 40 -22.49 15.86 -17.03
C PRO A 40 -24.01 15.96 -16.90
N ARG A 41 -24.51 16.61 -15.84
CA ARG A 41 -25.93 16.95 -15.70
C ARG A 41 -26.24 18.28 -16.38
N GLU A 42 -27.47 18.41 -16.89
CA GLU A 42 -27.91 19.56 -17.71
C GLU A 42 -27.95 20.90 -16.95
N ASN A 43 -27.85 20.91 -15.61
CA ASN A 43 -27.78 22.12 -14.79
C ASN A 43 -26.52 22.14 -13.89
N PRO A 44 -25.35 22.59 -14.40
CA PRO A 44 -24.15 22.75 -13.60
C PRO A 44 -24.22 24.08 -12.84
N HIS A 45 -25.07 24.18 -11.82
CA HIS A 45 -24.93 25.26 -10.85
C HIS A 45 -23.61 25.04 -10.11
N ASN A 46 -22.52 25.66 -10.59
CA ASN A 46 -21.14 25.63 -10.07
C ASN A 46 -20.28 24.37 -10.30
N ALA A 47 -20.25 23.78 -11.50
CA ALA A 47 -19.36 22.64 -11.75
C ALA A 47 -18.09 23.03 -12.54
N SER A 48 -16.92 22.81 -11.93
CA SER A 48 -15.65 22.57 -12.64
C SER A 48 -15.85 21.56 -13.78
N LYS A 49 -15.04 21.64 -14.84
CA LYS A 49 -15.09 20.69 -15.96
C LYS A 49 -15.13 19.25 -15.42
N PRO A 50 -16.16 18.45 -15.75
CA PRO A 50 -16.32 17.12 -15.18
C PRO A 50 -15.14 16.22 -15.58
N PRO A 51 -14.71 15.30 -14.69
CA PRO A 51 -13.75 14.28 -15.08
C PRO A 51 -14.34 13.44 -16.22
N ARG A 52 -13.49 12.83 -17.04
CA ARG A 52 -13.96 11.97 -18.14
C ARG A 52 -14.37 10.59 -17.65
N TRP A 53 -13.63 10.06 -16.68
CA TRP A 53 -13.72 8.69 -16.21
C TRP A 53 -13.93 8.64 -14.70
N ALA A 54 -14.63 7.61 -14.25
CA ALA A 54 -14.76 7.25 -12.84
C ALA A 54 -14.46 5.76 -12.64
N PHE A 55 -13.99 5.43 -11.45
CA PHE A 55 -13.87 4.08 -10.94
C PHE A 55 -15.10 3.79 -10.07
N MET A 56 -15.92 2.84 -10.49
CA MET A 56 -17.11 2.42 -9.75
C MET A 56 -16.75 1.22 -8.90
N LYS A 57 -16.93 1.33 -7.58
CA LYS A 57 -16.77 0.22 -6.64
C LYS A 57 -18.13 -0.11 -6.05
N GLY A 58 -18.56 -1.35 -6.21
CA GLY A 58 -19.76 -1.86 -5.56
C GLY A 58 -19.51 -3.17 -4.84
N VAL A 59 -20.33 -3.42 -3.82
CA VAL A 59 -20.28 -4.64 -3.00
C VAL A 59 -21.62 -5.35 -3.01
N LEU A 60 -21.58 -6.68 -2.94
CA LEU A 60 -22.79 -7.48 -2.81
C LEU A 60 -23.34 -7.32 -1.38
N PRO A 61 -24.64 -7.04 -1.20
CA PRO A 61 -25.24 -6.92 0.14
C PRO A 61 -25.02 -8.17 1.02
N GLU A 62 -24.88 -9.33 0.40
CA GLU A 62 -24.73 -10.62 1.08
C GLU A 62 -23.30 -10.90 1.57
N ASP A 63 -22.35 -9.98 1.36
CA ASP A 63 -20.98 -10.06 1.88
C ASP A 63 -20.78 -9.03 3.01
N PRO A 64 -20.98 -9.42 4.29
CA PRO A 64 -20.80 -8.54 5.44
C PRO A 64 -19.39 -7.95 5.56
N THR A 65 -18.37 -8.67 5.10
CA THR A 65 -16.98 -8.20 5.17
C THR A 65 -16.75 -7.09 4.15
N ALA A 66 -17.22 -7.29 2.92
CA ALA A 66 -17.15 -6.27 1.88
C ALA A 66 -17.95 -5.02 2.26
N MET A 67 -19.14 -5.19 2.84
CA MET A 67 -19.96 -4.08 3.35
C MET A 67 -19.23 -3.28 4.43
N LEU A 68 -18.68 -3.96 5.45
CA LEU A 68 -17.93 -3.30 6.53
C LEU A 68 -16.71 -2.54 5.98
N ASN A 69 -15.99 -3.11 5.02
CA ASN A 69 -14.85 -2.44 4.40
C ASN A 69 -15.29 -1.23 3.56
N LEU A 70 -16.44 -1.30 2.88
CA LEU A 70 -16.98 -0.14 2.16
C LEU A 70 -17.41 0.98 3.12
N GLU A 71 -18.04 0.63 4.25
CA GLU A 71 -18.39 1.60 5.30
C GLU A 71 -17.16 2.29 5.88
N ARG A 72 -16.09 1.53 6.16
CA ARG A 72 -14.79 2.07 6.57
C ARG A 72 -14.18 2.97 5.52
N GLU A 73 -14.20 2.58 4.24
CA GLU A 73 -13.68 3.38 3.14
C GLU A 73 -14.45 4.72 3.00
N LEU A 74 -15.78 4.68 3.11
CA LEU A 74 -16.63 5.87 3.14
C LEU A 74 -16.30 6.79 4.32
N HIS A 75 -16.07 6.23 5.50
CA HIS A 75 -15.66 6.99 6.68
C HIS A 75 -14.28 7.62 6.50
N ALA A 76 -13.31 6.86 5.99
CA ALA A 76 -11.96 7.34 5.72
C ALA A 76 -11.97 8.53 4.74
N TYR A 77 -12.75 8.45 3.66
CA TYR A 77 -12.90 9.56 2.71
C TYR A 77 -13.56 10.81 3.28
N ARG A 78 -14.25 10.71 4.43
CA ARG A 78 -14.85 11.86 5.14
C ARG A 78 -13.91 12.49 6.16
N LEU A 79 -12.77 11.88 6.46
CA LEU A 79 -11.76 12.50 7.31
C LEU A 79 -11.26 13.79 6.64
N PRO A 80 -11.22 14.94 7.34
CA PRO A 80 -10.87 16.23 6.74
C PRO A 80 -9.55 16.20 5.99
N GLY A 81 -8.50 15.60 6.58
CA GLY A 81 -7.19 15.50 5.95
C GLY A 81 -7.17 14.60 4.71
N VAL A 82 -7.95 13.51 4.70
CA VAL A 82 -8.07 12.63 3.53
C VAL A 82 -8.79 13.34 2.39
N ALA A 83 -9.88 14.05 2.69
CA ALA A 83 -10.68 14.76 1.70
C ALA A 83 -9.94 15.95 1.06
N SER A 84 -9.07 16.64 1.82
CA SER A 84 -8.40 17.86 1.37
C SER A 84 -7.05 17.62 0.67
N THR A 85 -6.44 16.45 0.83
CA THR A 85 -5.09 16.18 0.31
C THR A 85 -5.09 15.47 -1.03
N GLN A 86 -3.99 15.60 -1.78
CA GLN A 86 -3.88 15.01 -3.11
C GLN A 86 -3.30 13.60 -3.11
N CYS A 87 -2.76 13.14 -1.98
CA CYS A 87 -2.14 11.81 -1.87
C CYS A 87 -3.15 10.67 -1.81
N PHE A 88 -4.44 10.95 -1.64
CA PHE A 88 -5.52 9.96 -1.72
C PHE A 88 -6.31 10.11 -3.01
N ARG A 89 -6.76 8.96 -3.56
CA ARG A 89 -7.76 8.94 -4.64
C ARG A 89 -9.01 9.68 -4.19
N LYS A 90 -9.56 10.57 -5.01
CA LYS A 90 -10.78 11.30 -4.63
C LYS A 90 -12.03 10.41 -4.69
N MET A 91 -12.95 10.62 -3.77
CA MET A 91 -14.32 10.12 -3.89
C MET A 91 -15.17 11.18 -4.61
N TYR A 92 -15.81 10.79 -5.71
CA TYR A 92 -16.68 11.66 -6.50
C TYR A 92 -18.12 11.66 -5.97
N ASP A 93 -18.69 10.48 -5.76
CA ASP A 93 -20.07 10.33 -5.32
C ASP A 93 -20.26 9.07 -4.47
N VAL A 94 -21.22 9.13 -3.56
CA VAL A 94 -21.88 7.96 -3.00
C VAL A 94 -23.15 7.76 -3.82
N ILE A 95 -23.26 6.64 -4.53
CA ILE A 95 -24.39 6.36 -5.43
C ILE A 95 -25.55 5.77 -4.63
N ASP A 96 -25.26 4.79 -3.80
CA ASP A 96 -26.17 4.16 -2.86
C ASP A 96 -25.37 3.55 -1.69
N ASN A 97 -26.02 2.81 -0.79
CA ASN A 97 -25.38 2.22 0.39
C ASN A 97 -24.26 1.22 0.05
N ASN A 98 -24.22 0.71 -1.19
CA ASN A 98 -23.36 -0.39 -1.59
C ASN A 98 -22.44 0.00 -2.76
N THR A 99 -22.51 1.24 -3.24
CA THR A 99 -21.84 1.67 -4.47
C THR A 99 -21.29 3.08 -4.33
N ILE A 100 -20.00 3.24 -4.64
CA ILE A 100 -19.31 4.54 -4.67
C ILE A 100 -18.66 4.78 -6.03
N ALA A 101 -18.59 6.04 -6.42
CA ALA A 101 -17.83 6.52 -7.58
C ALA A 101 -16.57 7.24 -7.11
N LEU A 102 -15.44 6.85 -7.65
CA LEU A 102 -14.11 7.32 -7.28
C LEU A 102 -13.37 7.86 -8.50
N GLU A 103 -12.32 8.64 -8.25
CA GLU A 103 -11.39 9.12 -9.26
C GLU A 103 -10.73 7.96 -10.01
N TRP A 104 -10.72 8.07 -11.34
CA TRP A 104 -10.02 7.13 -12.21
C TRP A 104 -8.54 7.50 -12.31
N LEU A 105 -7.68 6.51 -12.10
CA LEU A 105 -6.26 6.54 -12.46
C LEU A 105 -5.98 5.39 -13.43
N ASP A 106 -4.95 5.55 -14.26
CA ASP A 106 -4.76 4.72 -15.46
C ASP A 106 -4.23 3.32 -15.16
N THR A 107 -3.44 3.17 -14.09
CA THR A 107 -2.81 1.89 -13.71
C THR A 107 -2.50 1.86 -12.20
N THR A 108 -1.94 0.75 -11.72
CA THR A 108 -1.43 0.60 -10.35
C THR A 108 0.06 0.26 -10.35
N LEU A 109 0.75 0.43 -9.22
CA LEU A 109 2.15 0.02 -9.10
C LEU A 109 2.31 -1.50 -9.32
N ALA A 110 1.32 -2.32 -8.96
CA ALA A 110 1.33 -3.77 -9.18
C ALA A 110 1.38 -4.18 -10.66
N GLU A 111 0.84 -3.35 -11.55
CA GLU A 111 0.80 -3.62 -12.99
C GLU A 111 2.10 -3.20 -13.70
N LEU A 112 2.94 -2.41 -13.02
CA LEU A 112 4.24 -1.98 -13.52
C LEU A 112 5.35 -2.91 -13.07
N LYS A 113 6.35 -3.10 -13.93
CA LYS A 113 7.58 -3.82 -13.59
C LYS A 113 8.68 -2.82 -13.24
N TYR A 114 9.46 -3.16 -12.22
CA TYR A 114 10.67 -2.41 -11.92
C TYR A 114 11.70 -2.59 -13.04
N HIS A 115 12.23 -1.48 -13.54
CA HIS A 115 13.30 -1.44 -14.53
C HIS A 115 14.40 -0.48 -14.04
N PRO A 116 15.55 -0.98 -13.56
CA PRO A 116 16.58 -0.15 -12.90
C PRO A 116 17.18 0.92 -13.83
N ASN A 117 17.25 0.62 -15.12
CA ASN A 117 17.85 1.47 -16.15
C ASN A 117 16.85 2.36 -16.90
N ASP A 118 15.55 2.30 -16.55
CA ASP A 118 14.54 3.17 -17.15
C ASP A 118 14.54 4.54 -16.45
N ILE A 119 14.66 5.60 -17.25
CA ILE A 119 14.64 7.00 -16.80
C ILE A 119 13.33 7.30 -16.06
N GLY A 120 12.21 6.68 -16.46
CA GLY A 120 10.90 6.86 -15.84
C GLY A 120 10.76 6.22 -14.45
N THR A 121 11.63 5.26 -14.09
CA THR A 121 11.51 4.51 -12.83
C THR A 121 11.78 5.41 -11.61
N ARG A 122 12.74 6.32 -11.67
CA ARG A 122 13.08 7.16 -10.50
C ARG A 122 12.00 8.18 -10.17
N PRO A 123 11.50 9.01 -11.12
CA PRO A 123 10.38 9.91 -10.86
C PRO A 123 9.12 9.16 -10.38
N LEU A 124 8.90 7.94 -10.87
CA LEU A 124 7.84 7.06 -10.39
C LEU A 124 8.02 6.72 -8.90
N ILE A 125 9.19 6.23 -8.50
CA ILE A 125 9.48 5.87 -7.09
C ILE A 125 9.30 7.09 -6.18
N VAL A 126 9.80 8.26 -6.58
CA VAL A 126 9.63 9.50 -5.81
C VAL A 126 8.14 9.85 -5.64
N SER A 127 7.37 9.78 -6.72
CA SER A 127 5.93 10.06 -6.69
C SER A 127 5.19 9.08 -5.77
N VAL A 128 5.51 7.79 -5.85
CA VAL A 128 4.94 6.73 -5.00
C VAL A 128 5.27 6.98 -3.52
N LEU A 129 6.55 7.21 -3.20
CA LEU A 129 6.99 7.45 -1.82
C LEU A 129 6.33 8.71 -1.25
N ARG A 130 6.29 9.81 -2.01
CA ARG A 130 5.63 11.04 -1.57
C ARG A 130 4.14 10.83 -1.30
N ALA A 131 3.42 10.16 -2.21
CA ALA A 131 2.01 9.88 -2.01
C ALA A 131 1.79 8.99 -0.77
N ALA A 132 2.51 7.88 -0.66
CA ALA A 132 2.36 6.93 0.43
C ALA A 132 2.76 7.51 1.80
N LEU A 133 3.91 8.18 1.91
CA LEU A 133 4.35 8.80 3.16
C LEU A 133 3.47 9.99 3.56
N SER A 134 3.04 10.83 2.60
CA SER A 134 2.12 11.93 2.91
C SER A 134 0.78 11.38 3.41
N SER A 135 0.30 10.28 2.83
CA SER A 135 -0.91 9.62 3.32
C SER A 135 -0.75 9.07 4.75
N CYS A 136 0.43 8.51 5.09
CA CYS A 136 0.72 8.06 6.46
C CYS A 136 0.63 9.22 7.45
N ALA A 137 1.27 10.36 7.13
CA ALA A 137 1.26 11.55 7.98
C ALA A 137 -0.16 12.11 8.20
N VAL A 138 -0.98 12.16 7.14
CA VAL A 138 -2.38 12.61 7.23
C VAL A 138 -3.22 11.71 8.13
N LEU A 139 -3.02 10.38 8.05
CA LEU A 139 -3.74 9.43 8.88
C LEU A 139 -3.27 9.48 10.34
N GLU A 140 -1.97 9.61 10.57
CA GLU A 140 -1.36 9.80 11.90
C GLU A 140 -1.95 11.02 12.63
N ASP A 141 -2.06 12.17 11.93
CA ASP A 141 -2.70 13.38 12.47
C ASP A 141 -4.17 13.16 12.87
N SER A 142 -4.83 12.20 12.21
CA SER A 142 -6.22 11.83 12.47
C SER A 142 -6.38 10.67 13.46
N LYS A 143 -5.28 10.08 13.95
CA LYS A 143 -5.26 8.84 14.76
C LYS A 143 -5.82 7.61 14.05
N TYR A 144 -5.52 7.51 12.75
CA TYR A 144 -5.82 6.37 11.91
C TYR A 144 -4.53 5.77 11.33
N VAL A 145 -4.63 4.52 10.89
CA VAL A 145 -3.59 3.80 10.15
C VAL A 145 -4.22 3.12 8.95
N ASN A 146 -3.52 3.09 7.82
CA ASN A 146 -3.82 2.19 6.72
C ASN A 146 -3.03 0.90 6.89
N THR A 147 -3.74 -0.22 7.06
CA THR A 147 -3.08 -1.52 7.23
C THR A 147 -2.84 -2.24 5.91
N ASP A 148 -3.16 -1.66 4.75
CA ASP A 148 -3.11 -2.37 3.46
C ASP A 148 -2.30 -1.62 2.40
N TYR A 149 -1.14 -1.07 2.78
CA TYR A 149 -0.15 -0.63 1.79
C TYR A 149 0.37 -1.83 1.00
N LYS A 150 0.09 -1.84 -0.30
CA LYS A 150 0.57 -2.82 -1.28
C LYS A 150 0.56 -2.21 -2.68
N PRO A 151 1.31 -2.75 -3.65
CA PRO A 151 1.43 -2.14 -4.98
C PRO A 151 0.09 -1.98 -5.71
N ALA A 152 -0.89 -2.86 -5.47
CA ALA A 152 -2.22 -2.77 -6.08
C ALA A 152 -3.05 -1.57 -5.56
N ASN A 153 -2.72 -1.06 -4.37
CA ASN A 153 -3.41 0.08 -3.76
C ASN A 153 -2.69 1.42 -4.02
N ILE A 154 -1.58 1.42 -4.76
CA ILE A 154 -0.91 2.63 -5.25
C ILE A 154 -1.33 2.86 -6.69
N LEU A 155 -2.13 3.89 -6.90
CA LEU A 155 -2.76 4.23 -8.16
C LEU A 155 -1.93 5.29 -8.89
N LEU A 156 -1.84 5.15 -10.21
CA LEU A 156 -0.90 5.90 -11.04
C LEU A 156 -1.56 6.42 -12.32
N SER A 157 -1.20 7.65 -12.70
CA SER A 157 -1.56 8.26 -13.99
C SER A 157 -0.39 9.09 -14.52
N GLY A 158 -0.37 9.33 -15.84
CA GLY A 158 0.68 10.13 -16.46
C GLY A 158 2.06 9.44 -16.49
N ILE A 159 2.10 8.10 -16.41
CA ILE A 159 3.34 7.33 -16.57
C ILE A 159 3.92 7.59 -17.97
N GLY A 160 5.23 7.86 -18.02
CA GLY A 160 5.93 8.23 -19.26
C GLY A 160 5.73 9.71 -19.68
N SER A 161 5.06 10.50 -18.85
CA SER A 161 5.00 11.96 -18.99
C SER A 161 5.85 12.65 -17.91
N ASP A 162 6.06 13.96 -18.06
CA ASP A 162 6.78 14.79 -17.09
C ASP A 162 5.99 14.99 -15.77
N CYS A 163 4.74 14.52 -15.69
CA CYS A 163 3.85 14.71 -14.54
C CYS A 163 3.20 13.39 -14.12
N ILE A 164 3.94 12.58 -13.35
CA ILE A 164 3.41 11.35 -12.74
C ILE A 164 2.52 11.73 -11.56
N THR A 165 1.29 11.26 -11.58
CA THR A 165 0.38 11.34 -10.43
C THR A 165 0.37 10.00 -9.72
N ALA A 166 0.70 9.98 -8.43
CA ALA A 166 0.58 8.83 -7.56
C ALA A 166 -0.38 9.12 -6.41
N LYS A 167 -1.26 8.16 -6.10
CA LYS A 167 -2.25 8.27 -5.03
C LYS A 167 -2.48 6.94 -4.34
N VAL A 168 -2.80 6.98 -3.06
CA VAL A 168 -3.27 5.83 -2.28
C VAL A 168 -4.75 5.63 -2.53
N GLY A 169 -5.11 4.41 -2.92
CA GLY A 169 -6.48 3.94 -3.07
C GLY A 169 -6.84 2.89 -2.02
N ASP A 170 -8.08 2.40 -2.13
CA ASP A 170 -8.68 1.36 -1.29
C ASP A 170 -8.53 1.59 0.22
N LEU A 171 -9.39 2.46 0.76
CA LEU A 171 -9.31 2.86 2.18
C LEU A 171 -10.15 1.98 3.11
N GLY A 172 -10.59 0.81 2.66
CA GLY A 172 -11.46 -0.08 3.45
C GLY A 172 -10.79 -0.69 4.69
N LEU A 173 -9.46 -0.64 4.73
CA LEU A 173 -8.63 -1.06 5.87
C LEU A 173 -7.90 0.12 6.53
N VAL A 174 -8.43 1.34 6.36
CA VAL A 174 -8.10 2.48 7.20
C VAL A 174 -8.93 2.40 8.47
N VAL A 175 -8.26 2.28 9.61
CA VAL A 175 -8.89 2.08 10.93
C VAL A 175 -8.22 2.94 11.99
N PRO A 176 -8.87 3.20 13.14
CA PRO A 176 -8.19 3.83 14.26
C PRO A 176 -6.93 3.06 14.65
N VAL A 177 -5.94 3.76 15.17
CA VAL A 177 -4.74 3.15 15.77
C VAL A 177 -5.16 2.10 16.82
N ASP A 178 -4.39 1.03 16.96
CA ASP A 178 -4.62 -0.08 17.90
C ASP A 178 -5.85 -0.97 17.63
N HIS A 179 -6.56 -0.76 16.51
CA HIS A 179 -7.81 -1.48 16.24
C HIS A 179 -7.61 -2.84 15.57
N LEU A 180 -6.69 -2.96 14.61
CA LEU A 180 -6.48 -4.17 13.83
C LEU A 180 -5.12 -4.82 14.10
N TYR A 181 -5.20 -6.13 14.37
CA TYR A 181 -4.06 -7.03 14.57
C TYR A 181 -3.89 -7.90 13.33
N ASN A 182 -2.65 -8.26 12.98
CA ASN A 182 -2.35 -9.15 11.85
C ASN A 182 -2.96 -8.73 10.49
N ALA A 183 -3.26 -7.44 10.29
CA ALA A 183 -3.99 -6.96 9.12
C ALA A 183 -3.12 -6.58 7.92
N GLN A 184 -1.82 -6.33 8.12
CA GLN A 184 -0.90 -6.03 7.02
C GLN A 184 -0.64 -7.24 6.13
N PRO A 185 -0.60 -7.08 4.78
CA PRO A 185 -0.14 -8.12 3.87
C PRO A 185 1.21 -8.69 4.32
N TYR A 186 1.42 -10.01 4.23
CA TYR A 186 2.62 -10.65 4.78
C TYR A 186 3.95 -10.00 4.35
N ALA A 187 4.04 -9.53 3.11
CA ALA A 187 5.25 -8.91 2.58
C ALA A 187 5.48 -7.47 3.08
N MET A 188 4.42 -6.79 3.53
CA MET A 188 4.45 -5.42 4.04
C MET A 188 4.24 -5.35 5.55
N ARG A 189 4.09 -6.50 6.21
CA ARG A 189 3.81 -6.58 7.64
C ARG A 189 5.05 -6.23 8.44
N ALA A 190 4.88 -5.30 9.38
CA ALA A 190 5.95 -4.85 10.24
C ALA A 190 6.31 -5.91 11.30
N PRO A 191 7.56 -5.92 11.79
CA PRO A 191 8.04 -6.96 12.70
C PRO A 191 7.23 -7.03 14.00
N GLU A 192 6.87 -5.88 14.57
CA GLU A 192 6.02 -5.79 15.76
C GLU A 192 4.62 -6.37 15.54
N VAL A 193 4.07 -6.25 14.32
CA VAL A 193 2.74 -6.79 13.98
C VAL A 193 2.80 -8.31 13.86
N PHE A 194 3.91 -8.89 13.39
CA PHE A 194 4.14 -10.34 13.48
C PHE A 194 4.22 -10.84 14.93
N LEU A 195 4.66 -9.99 15.86
CA LEU A 195 4.74 -10.28 17.28
C LEU A 195 3.41 -10.01 18.03
N GLY A 196 2.31 -9.84 17.30
CA GLY A 196 0.98 -9.71 17.88
C GLY A 196 0.62 -8.30 18.33
N GLN A 197 1.43 -7.29 18.02
CA GLN A 197 1.05 -5.90 18.26
C GLN A 197 0.07 -5.43 17.18
N ALA A 198 -0.75 -4.44 17.53
CA ALA A 198 -1.64 -3.80 16.58
C ALA A 198 -0.85 -2.93 15.58
N CYS A 199 -1.47 -2.60 14.46
CA CYS A 199 -0.87 -1.67 13.50
C CYS A 199 -0.91 -0.25 14.07
N THR A 200 0.25 0.42 14.08
CA THR A 200 0.47 1.79 14.54
C THR A 200 1.11 2.64 13.44
N GLU A 201 1.37 3.92 13.71
CA GLU A 201 1.95 4.85 12.76
C GLU A 201 3.33 4.39 12.24
N PRO A 202 4.28 3.93 13.09
CA PRO A 202 5.53 3.32 12.61
C PRO A 202 5.31 2.12 11.69
N SER A 203 4.30 1.29 11.95
CA SER A 203 4.03 0.10 11.13
C SER A 203 3.67 0.48 9.68
N GLN A 204 3.09 1.66 9.45
CA GLN A 204 2.81 2.17 8.09
C GLN A 204 4.10 2.52 7.34
N VAL A 205 5.06 3.16 8.03
CA VAL A 205 6.36 3.52 7.43
C VAL A 205 7.11 2.28 6.98
N TRP A 206 7.11 1.22 7.80
CA TRP A 206 7.63 -0.08 7.39
C TRP A 206 6.90 -0.62 6.16
N ALA A 207 5.56 -0.62 6.17
CA ALA A 207 4.76 -1.16 5.08
C ALA A 207 5.04 -0.46 3.74
N VAL A 208 5.25 0.87 3.75
CA VAL A 208 5.61 1.64 2.55
C VAL A 208 6.98 1.23 2.00
N ALA A 209 8.01 1.11 2.85
CA ALA A 209 9.32 0.69 2.39
C ALA A 209 9.34 -0.78 1.95
N ALA A 210 8.67 -1.66 2.69
CA ALA A 210 8.55 -3.07 2.35
C ALA A 210 7.77 -3.26 1.05
N MET A 211 6.75 -2.44 0.80
CA MET A 211 6.03 -2.40 -0.48
C MET A 211 6.96 -2.09 -1.64
N LEU A 212 7.77 -1.04 -1.50
CA LEU A 212 8.70 -0.64 -2.56
C LEU A 212 9.80 -1.69 -2.78
N LEU A 213 10.38 -2.23 -1.70
CA LEU A 213 11.38 -3.29 -1.76
C LEU A 213 10.83 -4.55 -2.45
N CYS A 214 9.60 -4.96 -2.13
CA CYS A 214 8.97 -6.12 -2.76
C CYS A 214 8.56 -5.88 -4.21
N TRP A 215 8.24 -4.63 -4.58
CA TRP A 215 8.01 -4.28 -5.99
C TRP A 215 9.32 -4.38 -6.81
N ILE A 216 10.45 -3.97 -6.22
CA ILE A 216 11.78 -4.07 -6.82
C ILE A 216 12.26 -5.53 -6.90
N LYS A 217 12.14 -6.27 -5.81
CA LYS A 217 12.54 -7.70 -5.71
C LYS A 217 11.38 -8.53 -5.14
N PRO A 218 10.48 -9.04 -6.01
CA PRO A 218 9.37 -9.86 -5.57
C PRO A 218 9.80 -11.07 -4.75
N GLY A 219 9.12 -11.29 -3.63
CA GLY A 219 9.34 -12.43 -2.75
C GLY A 219 10.49 -12.30 -1.75
N VAL A 220 11.21 -11.17 -1.73
CA VAL A 220 12.27 -10.92 -0.72
C VAL A 220 11.73 -10.87 0.72
N LEU A 221 10.48 -10.41 0.89
CA LEU A 221 9.73 -10.47 2.14
C LEU A 221 8.43 -11.29 1.97
N GLY A 222 7.79 -11.60 3.09
CA GLY A 222 6.49 -12.27 3.12
C GLY A 222 6.53 -13.76 2.76
N MET A 223 5.34 -14.31 2.53
CA MET A 223 5.12 -15.76 2.44
C MET A 223 5.58 -16.42 1.13
N TRP A 224 6.12 -15.68 0.16
CA TRP A 224 6.53 -16.28 -1.11
C TRP A 224 7.59 -17.37 -0.89
N GLY A 225 7.45 -18.51 -1.57
CA GLY A 225 8.31 -19.69 -1.36
C GLY A 225 7.94 -20.55 -0.15
N SER A 226 6.97 -20.13 0.68
CA SER A 226 6.41 -20.97 1.74
C SER A 226 5.70 -22.17 1.12
N TYR A 227 6.00 -23.37 1.62
CA TYR A 227 5.41 -24.63 1.15
C TYR A 227 4.08 -24.97 1.81
N HIS A 228 3.67 -24.25 2.88
CA HIS A 228 2.40 -24.51 3.55
C HIS A 228 1.78 -23.27 4.21
N PRO A 229 0.44 -23.02 4.11
CA PRO A 229 -0.19 -21.84 4.68
C PRO A 229 0.03 -21.65 6.19
N LEU A 230 0.08 -22.75 6.96
CA LEU A 230 0.30 -22.70 8.42
C LEU A 230 1.67 -22.15 8.83
N ILE A 231 2.64 -22.13 7.91
CA ILE A 231 3.97 -21.58 8.19
C ILE A 231 4.21 -20.23 7.52
N ASN A 232 3.19 -19.61 6.91
CA ASN A 232 3.36 -18.32 6.23
C ASN A 232 3.87 -17.22 7.17
N VAL A 233 3.33 -17.17 8.40
CA VAL A 233 3.79 -16.25 9.45
C VAL A 233 5.26 -16.52 9.82
N PRO A 234 5.64 -17.71 10.33
CA PRO A 234 7.03 -17.96 10.72
C PRO A 234 8.02 -17.90 9.55
N TRP A 235 7.61 -18.26 8.33
CA TRP A 235 8.42 -18.09 7.12
C TRP A 235 8.72 -16.61 6.85
N SER A 236 7.69 -15.76 6.92
CA SER A 236 7.85 -14.31 6.73
C SER A 236 8.74 -13.70 7.82
N MET A 237 8.56 -14.10 9.07
CA MET A 237 9.43 -13.68 10.18
C MET A 237 10.88 -14.13 9.96
N ALA A 238 11.10 -15.36 9.51
CA ALA A 238 12.44 -15.85 9.20
C ALA A 238 13.11 -14.98 8.13
N LYS A 239 12.41 -14.59 7.06
CA LYS A 239 12.96 -13.67 6.04
C LYS A 239 13.34 -12.31 6.61
N VAL A 240 12.48 -11.70 7.43
CA VAL A 240 12.80 -10.44 8.11
C VAL A 240 14.05 -10.61 8.97
N LYS A 241 14.17 -11.71 9.74
CA LYS A 241 15.37 -12.00 10.55
C LYS A 241 16.63 -12.21 9.72
N ARG A 242 16.52 -12.77 8.51
CA ARG A 242 17.66 -12.92 7.59
C ARG A 242 18.14 -11.58 7.04
N LEU A 243 17.21 -10.70 6.64
CA LEU A 243 17.52 -9.35 6.17
C LEU A 243 18.03 -8.44 7.29
N PHE A 244 17.48 -8.58 8.49
CA PHE A 244 17.81 -7.78 9.67
C PHE A 244 18.25 -8.69 10.82
N PRO A 245 19.52 -9.16 10.82
CA PRO A 245 20.03 -10.08 11.83
C PRO A 245 19.93 -9.56 13.27
N ASP A 246 19.90 -8.24 13.46
CA ASP A 246 19.77 -7.62 14.78
C ASP A 246 18.33 -7.62 15.32
N TRP A 247 17.33 -7.93 14.47
CA TRP A 247 15.95 -8.04 14.94
C TRP A 247 15.82 -9.19 15.94
N ASN A 248 15.49 -8.89 17.20
CA ASN A 248 15.28 -9.90 18.21
C ASN A 248 13.89 -10.55 18.07
N ILE A 249 13.84 -11.79 17.61
CA ILE A 249 12.64 -12.61 17.74
C ILE A 249 12.63 -13.18 19.17
N PRO A 250 11.60 -12.91 19.99
CA PRO A 250 11.51 -13.43 21.34
C PRO A 250 11.48 -14.96 21.38
N THR A 251 11.79 -15.53 22.54
CA THR A 251 11.59 -16.95 22.84
C THR A 251 10.11 -17.23 23.09
N PRO A 252 9.66 -18.50 22.99
CA PRO A 252 8.26 -18.86 23.27
C PRO A 252 7.79 -18.49 24.69
N ASP A 253 8.70 -18.34 25.65
CA ASP A 253 8.34 -17.98 27.03
C ASP A 253 8.18 -16.47 27.23
N GLU A 254 8.63 -15.66 26.28
CA GLU A 254 8.56 -14.19 26.29
C GLU A 254 7.34 -13.64 25.55
N VAL A 255 6.48 -14.51 25.00
CA VAL A 255 5.28 -14.11 24.25
C VAL A 255 4.04 -14.85 24.73
N ASP A 256 2.88 -14.19 24.63
CA ASP A 256 1.60 -14.76 24.99
C ASP A 256 0.87 -15.37 23.79
N GLY A 257 0.14 -16.46 24.05
CA GLY A 257 -0.69 -17.16 23.08
C GLY A 257 0.01 -18.29 22.33
N ASP A 258 -0.61 -19.48 22.32
CA ASP A 258 0.00 -20.71 21.79
C ASP A 258 0.39 -20.60 20.31
N CYS A 259 -0.42 -19.90 19.50
CA CYS A 259 -0.13 -19.66 18.09
C CYS A 259 1.15 -18.83 17.89
N LEU A 260 1.32 -17.77 18.69
CA LEU A 260 2.50 -16.90 18.59
C LEU A 260 3.76 -17.62 19.11
N LYS A 261 3.63 -18.39 20.20
CA LYS A 261 4.70 -19.28 20.70
C LYS A 261 5.18 -20.25 19.62
N ALA A 262 4.25 -20.90 18.92
CA ALA A 262 4.56 -21.80 17.82
C ALA A 262 5.22 -21.06 16.64
N ALA A 263 4.76 -19.85 16.32
CA ALA A 263 5.32 -19.03 15.25
C ALA A 263 6.75 -18.59 15.54
N VAL A 264 7.04 -18.00 16.72
CA VAL A 264 8.40 -17.54 17.06
C VAL A 264 9.41 -18.70 17.10
N LYS A 265 8.99 -19.87 17.61
CA LYS A 265 9.80 -21.09 17.59
C LYS A 265 10.09 -21.54 16.16
N SER A 266 9.04 -21.65 15.35
CA SER A 266 9.15 -22.09 13.96
C SER A 266 9.99 -21.14 13.12
N ALA A 267 9.87 -19.83 13.31
CA ALA A 267 10.64 -18.83 12.56
C ALA A 267 12.15 -19.01 12.77
N LYS A 268 12.59 -19.22 14.01
CA LYS A 268 14.00 -19.49 14.34
C LYS A 268 14.49 -20.78 13.68
N THR A 269 13.76 -21.88 13.86
CA THR A 269 14.12 -23.18 13.27
C THR A 269 14.16 -23.14 11.74
N LEU A 270 13.19 -22.50 11.09
CA LEU A 270 13.15 -22.36 9.64
C LEU A 270 14.35 -21.54 9.13
N GLY A 271 14.64 -20.40 9.76
CA GLY A 271 15.79 -19.56 9.38
C GLY A 271 17.14 -20.26 9.49
N GLU A 272 17.27 -21.23 10.40
CA GLU A 272 18.50 -21.99 10.64
C GLU A 272 18.61 -23.26 9.80
N SER A 273 17.50 -23.87 9.39
CA SER A 273 17.48 -25.21 8.78
C SER A 273 17.06 -25.24 7.31
N THR A 274 16.46 -24.16 6.80
CA THR A 274 15.90 -24.12 5.44
C THR A 274 16.88 -23.43 4.48
N PRO A 275 17.46 -24.14 3.49
CA PRO A 275 18.44 -23.58 2.57
C PRO A 275 17.97 -22.32 1.83
N GLU A 276 16.70 -22.28 1.41
CA GLU A 276 16.10 -21.15 0.70
C GLU A 276 16.06 -19.88 1.55
N LEU A 277 15.84 -20.02 2.87
CA LEU A 277 15.87 -18.90 3.81
C LEU A 277 17.31 -18.50 4.15
N GLN A 278 18.21 -19.47 4.29
CA GLN A 278 19.63 -19.20 4.51
C GLN A 278 20.28 -18.45 3.34
N ALA A 279 19.80 -18.66 2.12
CA ALA A 279 20.27 -17.96 0.93
C ALA A 279 19.96 -16.44 0.94
N ILE A 280 18.99 -16.00 1.75
CA ILE A 280 18.71 -14.57 1.94
C ILE A 280 19.85 -13.96 2.75
N LEU A 281 20.45 -12.92 2.18
CA LEU A 281 21.55 -12.18 2.79
C LEU A 281 21.02 -11.05 3.69
N PRO A 282 21.85 -10.47 4.58
CA PRO A 282 21.49 -9.24 5.26
C PRO A 282 21.19 -8.12 4.27
N PHE A 283 20.40 -7.13 4.73
CA PHE A 283 19.77 -6.12 3.86
C PHE A 283 20.75 -5.43 2.90
N ASP A 284 21.94 -5.05 3.37
CA ASP A 284 22.92 -4.31 2.57
C ASP A 284 23.53 -5.16 1.45
N GLU A 285 23.81 -6.43 1.72
CA GLU A 285 24.28 -7.38 0.73
C GLU A 285 23.16 -7.77 -0.24
N GLU A 286 21.96 -8.02 0.27
CA GLU A 286 20.81 -8.42 -0.52
C GLU A 286 20.39 -7.33 -1.52
N THR A 287 20.43 -6.06 -1.11
CA THR A 287 20.07 -4.92 -1.96
C THR A 287 21.17 -4.53 -2.95
N LYS A 288 22.44 -4.88 -2.70
CA LYS A 288 23.50 -4.74 -3.71
C LYS A 288 23.24 -5.62 -4.95
N THR A 289 22.49 -6.70 -4.81
CA THR A 289 22.11 -7.55 -5.95
C THR A 289 20.95 -6.99 -6.78
N MET A 290 20.34 -5.86 -6.39
CA MET A 290 19.08 -5.36 -6.97
C MET A 290 19.28 -4.22 -8.00
N GLU A 291 20.52 -3.85 -8.30
CA GLU A 291 20.85 -2.71 -9.19
C GLU A 291 20.14 -1.39 -8.79
N ILE A 292 19.78 -1.23 -7.51
CA ILE A 292 19.18 0.02 -7.00
C ILE A 292 20.26 1.06 -6.69
N PRO A 293 20.00 2.36 -6.90
CA PRO A 293 20.91 3.43 -6.47
C PRO A 293 21.17 3.40 -4.97
N ASP A 294 22.39 3.76 -4.56
CA ASP A 294 22.79 3.78 -3.15
C ASP A 294 21.88 4.69 -2.31
N GLN A 295 21.46 5.84 -2.84
CA GLN A 295 20.54 6.75 -2.14
C GLN A 295 19.17 6.13 -1.89
N LEU A 296 18.68 5.28 -2.81
CA LEU A 296 17.43 4.54 -2.58
C LEU A 296 17.63 3.46 -1.52
N ARG A 297 18.78 2.78 -1.53
CA ARG A 297 19.14 1.80 -0.49
C ARG A 297 19.21 2.46 0.89
N ASP A 298 19.83 3.62 0.99
CA ASP A 298 19.96 4.39 2.24
C ASP A 298 18.60 4.86 2.76
N LEU A 299 17.72 5.31 1.86
CA LEU A 299 16.35 5.65 2.19
C LEU A 299 15.53 4.45 2.67
N LEU A 300 15.63 3.29 1.98
CA LEU A 300 14.96 2.08 2.43
C LEU A 300 15.51 1.61 3.79
N ARG A 301 16.82 1.73 4.03
CA ARG A 301 17.47 1.38 5.30
C ARG A 301 16.93 2.22 6.46
N SER A 302 16.72 3.51 6.26
CA SER A 302 16.21 4.41 7.31
C SER A 302 14.75 4.16 7.67
N MET A 303 13.97 3.52 6.78
CA MET A 303 12.57 3.19 7.00
C MET A 303 12.36 1.75 7.52
N LEU A 304 13.15 0.79 7.04
CA LEU A 304 13.06 -0.63 7.41
C LEU A 304 13.81 -0.94 8.71
N ILE A 305 13.50 -0.18 9.76
CA ILE A 305 14.03 -0.38 11.10
C ILE A 305 13.09 -1.36 11.85
N PRO A 306 13.57 -2.53 12.30
CA PRO A 306 12.70 -3.52 12.93
C PRO A 306 12.08 -3.07 14.24
N ASP A 307 12.82 -2.28 15.04
CA ASP A 307 12.29 -1.68 16.25
C ASP A 307 11.37 -0.50 15.88
N PRO A 308 10.06 -0.54 16.22
CA PRO A 308 9.14 0.54 15.91
C PRO A 308 9.44 1.84 16.66
N VAL A 309 10.15 1.81 17.80
CA VAL A 309 10.51 3.00 18.58
C VAL A 309 11.59 3.83 17.88
N GLU A 310 12.55 3.15 17.27
CA GLU A 310 13.65 3.77 16.53
C GLU A 310 13.25 4.15 15.09
N ARG A 311 12.09 3.68 14.62
CA ARG A 311 11.61 3.92 13.26
C ARG A 311 11.12 5.37 13.12
N PRO A 312 11.55 6.11 12.09
CA PRO A 312 11.14 7.50 11.91
C PRO A 312 9.64 7.61 11.60
N SER A 313 9.04 8.74 11.98
CA SER A 313 7.70 9.11 11.51
C SER A 313 7.68 9.33 9.99
N ALA A 314 6.51 9.22 9.37
CA ALA A 314 6.37 9.48 7.94
C ALA A 314 6.77 10.92 7.55
N LEU A 315 6.45 11.89 8.40
CA LEU A 315 6.84 13.29 8.21
C LEU A 315 8.36 13.48 8.29
N SER A 316 9.01 12.78 9.23
CA SER A 316 10.47 12.79 9.36
C SER A 316 11.15 12.23 8.10
N VAL A 317 10.62 11.15 7.51
CA VAL A 317 11.13 10.58 6.25
C VAL A 317 10.92 11.56 5.09
N LEU A 318 9.76 12.21 4.99
CA LEU A 318 9.49 13.21 3.95
C LEU A 318 10.44 14.41 4.00
N ALA A 319 10.93 14.75 5.19
CA ALA A 319 11.88 15.83 5.41
C ALA A 319 13.35 15.37 5.42
N SER A 320 13.61 14.07 5.23
CA SER A 320 14.93 13.49 5.45
C SER A 320 15.94 13.84 4.36
N ARG A 321 17.23 13.77 4.72
CA ARG A 321 18.32 13.97 3.77
C ARG A 321 18.40 12.83 2.76
N GLU A 322 18.00 11.63 3.16
CA GLU A 322 17.99 10.42 2.34
C GLU A 322 16.98 10.55 1.19
N LEU A 323 15.75 11.04 1.47
CA LEU A 323 14.77 11.28 0.43
C LEU A 323 15.24 12.40 -0.51
N GLN A 324 15.73 13.51 0.04
CA GLN A 324 16.28 14.61 -0.76
C GLN A 324 17.46 14.16 -1.63
N ALA A 325 18.37 13.33 -1.09
CA ALA A 325 19.51 12.80 -1.84
C ALA A 325 19.05 11.92 -3.01
N PHE A 326 18.03 11.07 -2.80
CA PHE A 326 17.46 10.26 -3.87
C PHE A 326 16.78 11.11 -4.95
N GLU A 327 16.08 12.17 -4.57
CA GLU A 327 15.46 13.12 -5.50
C GLU A 327 16.49 13.91 -6.31
N ASN A 328 17.58 14.33 -5.67
CA ASN A 328 18.61 15.15 -6.29
C ASN A 328 19.44 14.43 -7.36
N ILE A 329 19.36 13.09 -7.44
CA ILE A 329 19.89 12.34 -8.59
C ILE A 329 19.28 12.88 -9.90
N MET A 330 18.05 13.39 -9.87
CA MET A 330 17.37 13.97 -11.04
C MET A 330 18.01 15.28 -11.53
N GLY A 331 18.69 16.03 -10.67
CA GLY A 331 19.30 17.33 -11.04
C GLY A 331 20.67 17.23 -11.71
N ALA A 332 21.39 16.12 -11.51
CA ALA A 332 22.75 15.95 -12.03
C ALA A 332 22.82 15.40 -13.46
N SER A 333 21.71 14.93 -14.03
CA SER A 333 21.68 14.29 -15.36
C SER A 333 21.37 15.24 -16.53
N PHE A 334 21.17 16.54 -16.29
CA PHE A 334 20.87 17.54 -17.33
C PHE A 334 22.06 18.46 -17.70
N ASN A 335 23.26 18.20 -17.17
CA ASN A 335 24.48 18.91 -17.53
C ASN A 335 25.50 17.95 -18.16
N VAL A 336 25.23 17.49 -19.39
CA VAL A 336 26.26 16.98 -20.33
C VAL A 336 25.93 17.49 -21.72
#